data_AF-A0A1V9X920-F1
#
_entry.id   AF-A0A1V9X920-F1
#
_cell.length_a   1.000
_cell.length_b   1.000
_cell.length_c   1.000
_cell.angle_alpha   90.00
_cell.angle_beta   90.00
_cell.angle_gamma   90.00
#
_symmetry.space_group_name_H-M   'P 1'
#
loop_
_entity.id
_entity.type
_entity.pdbx_description
1 polymer ?
#
loop_
_entity_poly.entity_id
_entity_poly.type
_entity_poly.pdbx_seq_one_letter_code
_entity_poly.pdbx_strand_id
1 'polypeptide(L)'
;MGLLTEGTPLAWSDVQKYCEHVRQHAIIQFINLFNKLKDRQNDCLKFGDEIEYVLIKFDHVNKTARYLSARDHSGSLQFCRSCSQ
;
A
#
# COMPACT_ATOMS: atom_id res chain seq x y z
N MET A 1 -8.14 -5.08 -0.04
CA MET A 1 -7.15 -4.46 0.88
C MET A 1 -7.82 -4.10 2.20
N GLY A 2 -7.14 -4.32 3.34
CA GLY A 2 -7.57 -3.82 4.66
C GLY A 2 -6.80 -2.56 5.05
N LEU A 3 -7.22 -1.88 6.12
CA LEU A 3 -6.45 -0.77 6.70
C LEU A 3 -5.17 -1.31 7.36
N LEU A 4 -4.05 -0.59 7.23
CA LEU A 4 -2.79 -0.97 7.86
C LEU A 4 -2.91 -0.84 9.39
N THR A 5 -2.33 -1.80 10.11
CA THR A 5 -2.19 -1.74 11.57
C THR A 5 -1.14 -0.70 11.96
N GLU A 6 -1.40 0.05 13.04
CA GLU A 6 -0.47 1.04 13.58
C GLU A 6 0.78 0.37 14.18
N GLY A 7 1.94 1.02 14.03
CA GLY A 7 3.21 0.58 14.61
C GLY A 7 4.24 1.71 14.63
N THR A 8 5.37 1.48 15.30
CA THR A 8 6.45 2.47 15.43
C THR A 8 7.54 2.21 14.38
N PRO A 9 7.69 3.05 13.34
CA PRO A 9 8.75 2.87 12.36
C PRO A 9 10.11 3.22 12.98
N LEU A 10 11.12 2.42 12.64
CA LEU A 10 12.51 2.67 13.03
C LEU A 10 13.19 3.60 12.02
N ALA A 11 14.09 4.46 12.51
CA ALA A 11 14.97 5.24 11.64
C ALA A 11 15.97 4.32 10.90
N TRP A 12 16.44 4.77 9.74
CA TRP A 12 17.30 3.97 8.87
C TRP A 12 18.56 3.41 9.58
N SER A 13 19.24 4.24 10.37
CA SER A 13 20.43 3.86 11.15
C SER A 13 20.18 2.72 12.13
N ASP A 14 18.95 2.61 12.65
CA ASP A 14 18.57 1.55 13.58
C ASP A 14 18.11 0.29 12.84
N VAL A 15 17.38 0.45 11.73
CA VAL A 15 16.97 -0.67 10.87
C VAL A 15 18.18 -1.47 10.37
N GLN A 16 19.27 -0.78 9.99
CA GLN A 16 20.47 -1.43 9.47
C GLN A 16 21.03 -2.53 10.38
N LYS A 17 20.92 -2.36 11.70
CA LYS A 17 21.38 -3.33 12.71
C LYS A 17 20.60 -4.65 12.66
N TYR A 18 19.36 -4.61 12.17
CA TYR A 18 18.43 -5.75 12.11
C TYR A 18 18.33 -6.39 10.73
N CYS A 19 18.97 -5.83 9.70
CA CYS A 19 18.87 -6.35 8.33
C CYS A 19 19.20 -7.85 8.24
N GLU A 20 20.26 -8.28 8.90
CA GLU A 20 20.67 -9.69 8.90
C GLU A 20 19.66 -10.58 9.62
N HIS A 21 19.13 -10.12 10.77
CA HIS A 21 18.07 -10.82 11.49
C HIS A 21 16.81 -10.99 10.63
N VAL A 22 16.33 -9.91 10.02
CA VAL A 22 15.15 -9.93 9.13
C VAL A 22 15.37 -10.90 7.97
N ARG A 23 16.55 -10.87 7.34
CA ARG A 23 16.90 -11.77 6.22
C ARG A 23 16.87 -13.24 6.64
N GLN A 24 17.52 -13.59 7.75
CA GLN A 24 17.55 -14.97 8.26
C GLN A 24 16.13 -15.48 8.56
N HIS A 25 15.32 -14.68 9.27
CA HIS A 25 13.96 -15.06 9.60
C HIS A 25 13.04 -15.12 8.37
N ALA A 26 13.23 -14.25 7.37
CA ALA A 26 12.48 -14.30 6.12
C ALA A 26 12.74 -15.61 5.36
N ILE A 27 13.98 -16.09 5.32
CA ILE A 27 14.32 -17.38 4.69
C ILE A 27 13.62 -18.54 5.42
N ILE A 28 13.64 -18.54 6.75
CA ILE A 28 12.97 -19.57 7.56
C ILE A 28 11.45 -19.56 7.29
N GLN A 29 10.82 -18.37 7.30
CA GLN A 29 9.39 -18.23 7.02
C GLN A 29 9.03 -18.70 5.61
N PHE A 30 9.87 -18.38 4.63
CA PHE A 30 9.70 -18.82 3.26
C PHE A 30 9.76 -20.35 3.13
N ILE A 31 10.79 -20.98 3.70
CA ILE A 31 10.95 -22.46 3.67
C ILE A 31 9.76 -23.13 4.36
N ASN A 32 9.31 -22.61 5.50
CA ASN A 32 8.16 -23.15 6.22
C ASN A 32 6.87 -23.03 5.39
N LEU A 33 6.66 -21.89 4.74
CA LEU A 33 5.50 -21.66 3.87
C LEU A 33 5.53 -22.60 2.66
N PHE A 34 6.70 -22.76 2.03
CA PHE A 34 6.90 -23.67 0.91
C PHE A 34 6.59 -25.11 1.32
N ASN A 35 7.20 -25.62 2.39
CA ASN A 35 6.96 -26.98 2.87
C ASN A 35 5.49 -27.24 3.23
N LYS A 36 4.77 -26.21 3.69
CA LYS A 36 3.34 -26.29 4.01
C LYS A 36 2.44 -26.33 2.77
N LEU A 37 2.83 -25.65 1.69
CA LEU A 37 1.97 -25.42 0.52
C LEU A 37 2.37 -26.21 -0.73
N LYS A 38 3.57 -26.82 -0.77
CA LYS A 38 4.11 -27.49 -1.96
C LYS A 38 3.23 -28.63 -2.51
N ASP A 39 2.48 -29.30 -1.65
CA ASP A 39 1.63 -30.44 -2.01
C ASP A 39 0.15 -30.04 -2.20
N ARG A 40 -0.16 -28.74 -2.13
CA ARG A 40 -1.52 -28.21 -2.29
C ARG A 40 -1.95 -28.33 -3.76
N GLN A 41 -3.10 -28.95 -4.00
CA GLN A 41 -3.66 -29.17 -5.32
C GLN A 41 -5.14 -28.76 -5.36
N ASN A 42 -5.69 -28.63 -6.57
CA ASN A 42 -7.11 -28.31 -6.83
C ASN A 42 -7.57 -26.94 -6.31
N ASP A 43 -6.68 -25.95 -6.26
CA ASP A 43 -7.09 -24.57 -6.01
C ASP A 43 -7.82 -23.98 -7.22
N CYS A 44 -8.95 -23.33 -6.98
CA CYS A 44 -9.63 -22.55 -8.00
C CYS A 44 -8.79 -21.32 -8.39
N LEU A 45 -8.74 -21.00 -9.69
CA LEU A 45 -8.11 -19.78 -10.19
C LEU A 45 -8.87 -18.55 -9.68
N LYS A 46 -8.31 -17.90 -8.67
CA LYS A 46 -8.78 -16.60 -8.19
C LYS A 46 -7.89 -15.51 -8.77
N PHE A 47 -8.49 -14.50 -9.38
CA PHE A 47 -7.80 -13.34 -9.91
C PHE A 47 -8.52 -12.06 -9.49
N GLY A 48 -7.82 -10.94 -9.57
CA GLY A 48 -8.36 -9.62 -9.30
C GLY A 48 -7.29 -8.56 -9.61
N ASP A 49 -7.74 -7.37 -9.97
CA ASP A 49 -6.85 -6.25 -10.29
C ASP A 49 -6.48 -5.46 -9.02
N GLU A 50 -5.24 -4.98 -8.97
CA GLU A 50 -4.79 -4.00 -7.98
C GLU A 50 -4.64 -2.64 -8.66
N ILE A 51 -5.44 -1.66 -8.22
CA ILE A 51 -5.50 -0.31 -8.80
C ILE A 51 -5.10 0.70 -7.73
N GLU A 52 -4.19 1.60 -8.09
CA GLU A 52 -3.77 2.73 -7.26
C GLU A 52 -4.40 4.04 -7.75
N TYR A 53 -4.82 4.89 -6.82
CA TYR A 53 -5.41 6.19 -7.13
C TYR A 53 -4.59 7.32 -6.52
N VAL A 54 -4.48 8.42 -7.27
CA VAL A 54 -3.90 9.67 -6.77
C VAL A 54 -4.98 10.72 -6.72
N LEU A 55 -5.18 11.31 -5.54
CA LEU A 55 -6.14 12.40 -5.35
C LEU A 55 -5.50 13.73 -5.75
N ILE A 56 -6.18 14.47 -6.63
CA ILE A 56 -5.71 15.76 -7.16
C ILE A 56 -6.73 16.85 -6.82
N LYS A 57 -6.25 17.94 -6.24
CA LYS A 57 -6.99 19.18 -6.00
C LYS A 57 -6.70 20.15 -7.14
N PHE A 58 -7.75 20.53 -7.86
CA PHE A 58 -7.67 21.53 -8.93
C PHE A 58 -7.97 22.93 -8.38
N ASP A 59 -7.11 23.88 -8.70
CA ASP A 59 -7.33 25.30 -8.51
C ASP A 59 -7.53 25.94 -9.87
N HIS A 60 -8.79 26.16 -10.24
CA HIS A 60 -9.16 26.70 -11.54
C HIS A 60 -8.84 28.19 -11.70
N VAL A 61 -8.75 28.93 -10.58
CA VAL A 61 -8.44 30.37 -10.59
C VAL A 61 -6.97 30.57 -10.94
N ASN A 62 -6.10 29.84 -10.25
CA ASN A 62 -4.65 29.90 -10.50
C ASN A 62 -4.18 28.92 -11.59
N LYS A 63 -5.10 28.12 -12.16
CA LYS A 63 -4.83 27.07 -13.16
C LYS A 63 -3.74 26.09 -12.71
N THR A 64 -3.82 25.62 -11.46
CA THR A 64 -2.87 24.65 -10.89
C THR A 64 -3.56 23.36 -10.46
N ALA A 65 -2.84 22.24 -10.50
CA ALA A 65 -3.28 20.96 -9.98
C ALA A 65 -2.23 20.46 -8.97
N ARG A 66 -2.68 20.05 -7.78
CA ARG A 66 -1.80 19.64 -6.68
C ARG A 66 -2.27 18.31 -6.10
N TYR A 67 -1.36 17.50 -5.58
CA TYR A 67 -1.72 16.32 -4.81
C TYR A 67 -2.52 16.72 -3.57
N LEU A 68 -3.63 16.03 -3.34
CA LEU A 68 -4.41 16.22 -2.12
C LEU A 68 -3.71 15.46 -0.98
N SER A 69 -3.15 16.22 -0.04
CA SER A 69 -2.56 15.67 1.19
C SER A 69 -3.58 15.74 2.32
N ALA A 70 -3.66 14.69 3.14
CA ALA A 70 -4.56 14.61 4.30
C ALA A 70 -4.35 15.71 5.36
N ARG A 71 -3.27 16.50 5.26
CA ARG A 71 -3.00 17.66 6.12
C ARG A 71 -3.69 18.96 5.66
N ASP A 72 -4.30 18.97 4.48
CA ASP A 72 -4.95 20.17 3.93
C ASP A 72 -6.35 20.36 4.55
N HIS A 73 -6.42 21.03 5.71
CA HIS A 73 -7.63 21.25 6.51
C HIS A 73 -8.66 22.23 5.90
N SER A 74 -8.45 22.72 4.67
CA SER A 74 -9.19 23.86 4.13
C SER A 74 -10.14 23.56 2.95
N GLY A 75 -10.19 22.33 2.44
CA GLY A 75 -10.93 21.99 1.22
C GLY A 75 -12.04 20.97 1.43
N SER A 76 -13.27 21.30 1.06
CA SER A 76 -14.34 20.32 0.87
C SER A 76 -13.96 19.32 -0.24
N LEU A 77 -13.99 18.03 0.08
CA LEU A 77 -13.78 16.94 -0.86
C LEU A 77 -14.92 16.92 -1.90
N GLN A 78 -14.72 17.56 -3.05
CA GLN A 78 -15.58 17.32 -4.20
C GLN A 78 -15.08 16.08 -4.94
N PHE A 79 -15.74 14.95 -4.71
CA PHE A 79 -15.57 13.76 -5.53
C PHE A 79 -16.20 14.07 -6.90
N CYS A 80 -15.37 14.34 -7.91
CA CYS A 80 -15.86 14.62 -9.25
C CYS A 80 -16.45 13.34 -9.86
N ARG A 81 -17.75 13.12 -9.67
CA ARG A 81 -18.54 12.13 -10.40
C ARG A 81 -18.81 12.66 -11.81
N SER A 82 -17.81 12.67 -12.68
CA SER A 82 -18.04 12.85 -14.12
C SER A 82 -17.28 11.79 -14.92
N CYS A 83 -17.75 10.55 -14.80
CA CYS A 83 -17.55 9.55 -15.85
C CYS A 83 -18.83 8.71 -15.92
N SER A 84 -19.89 9.35 -16.41
CA SER A 84 -21.08 8.68 -16.92
C SER A 84 -21.79 9.67 -17.86
N GLN A 85 -21.23 9.79 -19.06
CA GLN A 85 -21.93 9.90 -20.34
C GLN A 85 -20.89 9.78 -21.46
#